data_AF-A0A3D0YKU3-F1
#
_entry.id   AF-A0A3D0YKU3-F1
#
_cell.length_a   1.000
_cell.length_b   1.000
_cell.length_c   1.000
_cell.angle_alpha   90.00
_cell.angle_beta   90.00
_cell.angle_gamma   90.00
#
_symmetry.space_group_name_H-M   'P 1'
#
loop_
_entity.id
_entity.type
_entity.pdbx_description
1 polymer ?
#
loop_
_entity_poly.entity_id
_entity_poly.type
_entity_poly.pdbx_seq_one_letter_code
_entity_poly.pdbx_strand_id
1 'polypeptide(L)'
;MSQDEVQSRDAVADEGRGANSELSQMMRGGRSFSGRERNCFFLNTGASIDAAGRFANISAVSGLDYPDDGRAVVLTDWDNDGDVDMWISNRNAPRLRLMRNDSPAGNHFLALRLEGNGKTTNRDAIGARVEVVVSSQPSEKRQLKSIKTLRAGEGYLAQSSKWLHFGLGSTKAIEKVVVRWPDGRIEQFTGIISDRRYRLIQGSGEAREIDIPKRET
;
A
#
# COMPACT_ATOMS: atom_id res chain seq x y z
N MET A 1 -17.92 -4.32 50.29
CA MET A 1 -17.41 -3.03 49.82
C MET A 1 -17.97 -1.97 50.74
N SER A 2 -17.09 -1.19 51.39
CA SER A 2 -17.52 -0.06 52.22
C SER A 2 -18.05 1.07 51.33
N GLN A 3 -18.87 1.97 51.88
CA GLN A 3 -19.42 3.11 51.13
C GLN A 3 -18.33 4.03 50.55
N ASP A 4 -17.17 4.10 51.21
CA ASP A 4 -15.99 4.86 50.75
C ASP A 4 -15.34 4.27 49.47
N GLU A 5 -15.36 2.94 49.30
CA GLU A 5 -14.86 2.29 48.07
C GLU A 5 -15.78 2.51 46.87
N VAL A 6 -17.07 2.76 47.11
CA VAL A 6 -18.04 3.04 46.04
C VAL A 6 -17.97 4.51 45.62
N GLN A 7 -17.92 5.44 46.58
CA GLN A 7 -17.77 6.88 46.29
C GLN A 7 -16.44 7.22 45.60
N SER A 8 -15.33 6.58 45.99
CA SER A 8 -14.04 6.78 45.32
C SER A 8 -14.02 6.23 43.89
N ARG A 9 -14.73 5.13 43.61
CA ARG A 9 -14.89 4.60 42.24
C ARG A 9 -15.75 5.49 41.37
N ASP A 10 -16.83 6.04 41.91
CA ASP A 10 -17.74 6.91 41.16
C ASP A 10 -17.11 8.29 40.86
N ALA A 11 -16.31 8.84 41.78
CA ALA A 11 -15.56 10.08 41.55
C ALA A 11 -14.48 9.94 40.46
N VAL A 12 -13.72 8.82 40.47
CA VAL A 12 -12.73 8.51 39.42
C VAL A 12 -13.42 8.25 38.07
N ALA A 13 -14.61 7.66 38.07
CA ALA A 13 -15.39 7.46 36.86
C ALA A 13 -15.94 8.77 36.27
N ASP A 14 -16.26 9.77 37.11
CA ASP A 14 -16.78 11.07 36.68
C ASP A 14 -15.67 12.01 36.19
N GLU A 15 -14.51 12.06 36.88
CA GLU A 15 -13.31 12.75 36.37
C GLU A 15 -12.82 12.14 35.04
N GLY A 16 -12.88 10.81 34.91
CA GLY A 16 -12.58 10.10 33.68
C GLY A 16 -13.54 10.45 32.52
N ARG A 17 -14.80 10.78 32.80
CA ARG A 17 -15.76 11.27 31.79
C ARG A 17 -15.45 12.71 31.40
N GLY A 18 -15.10 13.57 32.36
CA GLY A 18 -14.68 14.96 32.13
C GLY A 18 -13.44 15.06 31.24
N ALA A 19 -12.35 14.38 31.62
CA ALA A 19 -11.09 14.41 30.88
C ALA A 19 -11.23 13.85 29.45
N ASN A 20 -12.00 12.75 29.27
CA ASN A 20 -12.28 12.22 27.94
C ASN A 20 -13.12 13.18 27.09
N SER A 21 -14.02 13.94 27.71
CA SER A 21 -14.84 14.93 27.03
C SER A 21 -14.00 16.12 26.54
N GLU A 22 -13.07 16.62 27.36
CA GLU A 22 -12.17 17.71 26.99
C GLU A 22 -11.19 17.27 25.90
N LEU A 23 -10.58 16.09 26.06
CA LEU A 23 -9.73 15.50 25.02
C LEU A 23 -10.51 15.37 23.70
N SER A 24 -11.76 14.91 23.76
CA SER A 24 -12.63 14.80 22.58
C SER A 24 -12.96 16.16 21.96
N GLN A 25 -13.16 17.20 22.76
CA GLN A 25 -13.35 18.57 22.27
C GLN A 25 -12.07 19.11 21.62
N MET A 26 -10.90 18.90 22.23
CA MET A 26 -9.62 19.30 21.64
C MET A 26 -9.36 18.60 20.31
N MET A 27 -9.66 17.30 20.21
CA MET A 27 -9.58 16.54 18.96
C MET A 27 -10.53 17.10 17.89
N ARG A 28 -11.79 17.38 18.26
CA ARG A 28 -12.77 18.01 17.35
C ARG A 28 -12.35 19.42 16.93
N GLY A 29 -11.68 20.15 17.80
CA GLY A 29 -11.09 21.46 17.53
C GLY A 29 -9.79 21.44 16.71
N GLY A 30 -9.33 20.26 16.26
CA GLY A 30 -8.19 20.12 15.36
C GLY A 30 -6.82 20.12 16.04
N ARG A 31 -6.77 19.91 17.37
CA ARG A 31 -5.48 19.79 18.08
C ARG A 31 -4.76 18.52 17.62
N SER A 32 -3.49 18.67 17.25
CA SER A 32 -2.61 17.56 16.88
C SER A 32 -2.08 16.86 18.13
N PHE A 33 -1.99 15.53 18.10
CA PHE A 33 -1.29 14.76 19.13
C PHE A 33 0.21 14.61 18.86
N SER A 34 0.65 14.93 17.64
CA SER A 34 2.05 14.86 17.22
C SER A 34 2.72 16.23 17.20
N GLY A 35 2.15 17.23 17.90
CA GLY A 35 2.76 18.56 18.01
C GLY A 35 2.94 19.31 16.69
N ARG A 36 2.15 18.97 15.65
CA ARG A 36 2.35 19.46 14.26
C ARG A 36 3.70 19.08 13.66
N GLU A 37 4.29 17.96 14.09
CA GLU A 37 5.36 17.31 13.35
C GLU A 37 4.91 17.08 11.90
N ARG A 38 5.81 17.36 10.96
CA ARG A 38 5.53 17.29 9.54
C ARG A 38 5.72 15.87 9.03
N ASN A 39 4.82 15.43 8.15
CA ASN A 39 4.93 14.15 7.48
C ASN A 39 6.23 14.04 6.68
N CYS A 40 6.90 12.90 6.78
CA CYS A 40 8.16 12.65 6.11
C CYS A 40 8.02 11.61 5.00
N PHE A 41 8.63 11.89 3.83
CA PHE A 41 8.72 10.99 2.70
C PHE A 41 10.18 10.85 2.25
N PHE A 42 10.66 9.61 2.23
CA PHE A 42 12.06 9.31 1.93
C PHE A 42 12.18 8.49 0.66
N LEU A 43 12.92 9.02 -0.32
CA LEU A 43 13.24 8.33 -1.56
C LEU A 43 14.46 7.43 -1.36
N ASN A 44 14.32 6.14 -1.66
CA ASN A 44 15.48 5.26 -1.78
C ASN A 44 16.30 5.64 -3.02
N THR A 45 17.54 6.07 -2.84
CA THR A 45 18.43 6.56 -3.89
C THR A 45 19.23 5.45 -4.58
N GLY A 46 19.05 4.19 -4.16
CA GLY A 46 19.65 3.03 -4.83
C GLY A 46 21.17 2.88 -4.65
N ALA A 47 21.78 3.65 -3.75
CA ALA A 47 23.20 3.49 -3.44
C ALA A 47 23.47 2.09 -2.84
N SER A 48 24.69 1.57 -3.05
CA SER A 48 25.17 0.27 -2.51
C SER A 48 24.77 0.10 -1.04
N ILE A 49 24.59 -1.14 -0.58
CA ILE A 49 24.19 -1.43 0.80
C ILE A 49 25.12 -0.79 1.83
N ASP A 50 26.36 -0.45 1.46
CA ASP A 50 27.37 0.17 2.33
C ASP A 50 27.48 1.70 2.18
N ALA A 51 26.71 2.33 1.28
CA ALA A 51 26.78 3.77 1.05
C ALA A 51 25.98 4.56 2.10
N ALA A 52 26.57 5.63 2.63
CA ALA A 52 25.83 6.65 3.38
C ALA A 52 24.86 7.40 2.44
N GLY A 53 23.69 7.83 2.94
CA GLY A 53 22.73 8.61 2.13
C GLY A 53 21.80 7.78 1.23
N ARG A 54 21.47 6.53 1.59
CA ARG A 54 20.54 5.67 0.83
C ARG A 54 19.10 6.22 0.74
N PHE A 55 18.75 7.15 1.62
CA PHE A 55 17.44 7.76 1.66
C PHE A 55 17.56 9.28 1.66
N ALA A 56 16.96 9.90 0.66
CA ALA A 56 16.84 11.36 0.60
C ALA A 56 15.47 11.77 1.15
N ASN A 57 15.44 12.70 2.11
CA ASN A 57 14.18 13.34 2.51
C ASN A 57 13.70 14.22 1.35
N ILE A 58 12.61 13.79 0.71
CA ILE A 58 11.99 14.50 -0.41
C ILE A 58 10.57 14.96 -0.06
N SER A 59 10.25 15.09 1.22
CA SER A 59 8.90 15.43 1.71
C SER A 59 8.37 16.71 1.06
N ALA A 60 9.19 17.75 0.98
CA ALA A 60 8.79 19.03 0.41
C ALA A 60 8.50 18.93 -1.09
N VAL A 61 9.41 18.30 -1.85
CA VAL A 61 9.29 18.21 -3.33
C VAL A 61 8.28 17.17 -3.80
N SER A 62 7.97 16.16 -2.97
CA SER A 62 6.87 15.20 -3.21
C SER A 62 5.50 15.77 -2.84
N GLY A 63 5.46 16.95 -2.22
CA GLY A 63 4.23 17.54 -1.70
C GLY A 63 3.68 16.81 -0.47
N LEU A 64 4.44 15.95 0.21
CA LEU A 64 3.98 15.24 1.42
C LEU A 64 4.32 15.96 2.72
N ASP A 65 5.06 17.08 2.66
CA ASP A 65 5.47 17.88 3.82
C ASP A 65 4.32 18.75 4.39
N TYR A 66 3.37 18.10 5.05
CA TYR A 66 2.25 18.75 5.75
C TYR A 66 2.35 18.55 7.27
N PRO A 67 1.91 19.54 8.08
CA PRO A 67 1.80 19.42 9.54
C PRO A 67 0.52 18.67 9.99
N ASP A 68 -0.02 17.83 9.10
CA ASP A 68 -1.24 17.05 9.34
C ASP A 68 -0.90 15.87 10.24
N ASP A 69 -1.82 15.50 11.13
CA ASP A 69 -1.65 14.37 12.04
C ASP A 69 -2.07 13.07 11.34
N GLY A 70 -1.23 12.61 10.40
CA GLY A 70 -1.44 11.41 9.60
C GLY A 70 -1.41 10.13 10.44
N ARG A 71 -2.40 9.26 10.23
CA ARG A 71 -2.55 8.01 11.02
C ARG A 71 -2.60 6.76 10.17
N ALA A 72 -3.15 6.83 8.96
CA ALA A 72 -3.23 5.69 8.07
C ALA A 72 -2.86 6.11 6.65
N VAL A 73 -2.22 5.20 5.92
CA VAL A 73 -1.92 5.33 4.49
C VAL A 73 -2.44 4.09 3.75
N VAL A 74 -3.05 4.31 2.60
CA VAL A 74 -3.60 3.28 1.71
C VAL A 74 -3.04 3.53 0.33
N LEU A 75 -2.43 2.51 -0.27
CA LEU A 75 -1.89 2.58 -1.62
C LEU A 75 -2.89 2.00 -2.63
N THR A 76 -3.09 2.71 -3.73
CA THR A 76 -3.91 2.26 -4.86
C THR A 76 -3.55 3.05 -6.09
N ASP A 77 -3.66 2.42 -7.26
CA ASP A 77 -3.74 3.13 -8.54
C ASP A 77 -5.19 3.65 -8.66
N TRP A 78 -5.41 4.90 -8.30
CA TRP A 78 -6.72 5.52 -8.11
C TRP A 78 -7.34 5.93 -9.44
N ASP A 79 -6.58 6.41 -10.41
CA ASP A 79 -7.13 6.82 -11.70
C ASP A 79 -6.95 5.76 -12.81
N ASN A 80 -6.34 4.62 -12.47
CA ASN A 80 -6.04 3.52 -13.37
C ASN A 80 -5.03 3.90 -14.48
N ASP A 81 -4.14 4.86 -14.23
CA ASP A 81 -3.14 5.27 -15.20
C ASP A 81 -1.84 4.43 -15.16
N GLY A 82 -1.68 3.62 -14.12
CA GLY A 82 -0.55 2.71 -13.96
C GLY A 82 0.51 3.18 -12.99
N ASP A 83 0.36 4.35 -12.38
CA ASP A 83 1.16 4.77 -11.26
C ASP A 83 0.41 4.58 -9.91
N VAL A 84 1.10 4.67 -8.77
CA VAL A 84 0.51 4.33 -7.46
C VAL A 84 0.25 5.61 -6.67
N ASP A 85 -1.02 5.87 -6.42
CA ASP A 85 -1.51 6.94 -5.57
C ASP A 85 -1.59 6.53 -4.09
N MET A 86 -1.85 7.53 -3.25
CA MET A 86 -2.01 7.34 -1.82
C MET A 86 -3.24 8.06 -1.28
N TRP A 87 -4.01 7.37 -0.46
CA TRP A 87 -4.96 7.98 0.45
C TRP A 87 -4.37 8.05 1.85
N ILE A 88 -4.46 9.22 2.47
CA ILE A 88 -3.99 9.46 3.84
C ILE A 88 -5.19 9.86 4.70
N SER A 89 -5.37 9.14 5.81
CA SER A 89 -6.32 9.51 6.85
C SER A 89 -5.60 10.25 7.97
N ASN A 90 -6.07 11.46 8.26
CA ASN A 90 -5.54 12.34 9.28
C ASN A 90 -6.51 12.45 10.45
N ARG A 91 -5.98 12.67 11.65
CA ARG A 91 -6.77 12.94 12.84
C ARG A 91 -7.33 14.36 12.85
N ASN A 92 -6.56 15.34 12.38
CA ASN A 92 -6.99 16.73 12.21
C ASN A 92 -7.43 17.00 10.75
N ALA A 93 -7.96 18.20 10.50
CA ALA A 93 -8.37 18.59 9.16
C ALA A 93 -7.15 18.95 8.28
N PRO A 94 -7.16 18.61 6.98
CA PRO A 94 -8.18 17.79 6.30
C PRO A 94 -8.07 16.31 6.72
N ARG A 95 -9.20 15.66 7.04
CA ARG A 95 -9.22 14.29 7.59
C ARG A 95 -8.90 13.20 6.59
N LEU A 96 -9.11 13.48 5.31
CA LEU A 96 -8.81 12.56 4.23
C LEU A 96 -8.14 13.36 3.12
N ARG A 97 -7.03 12.83 2.62
CA ARG A 97 -6.25 13.44 1.55
C ARG A 97 -5.95 12.39 0.49
N LEU A 98 -6.23 12.72 -0.77
CA LEU A 98 -5.71 11.99 -1.92
C LEU A 98 -4.40 12.66 -2.32
N MET A 99 -3.35 11.86 -2.42
CA MET A 99 -2.09 12.21 -3.04
C MET A 99 -2.06 11.47 -4.38
N ARG A 100 -2.45 12.18 -5.45
CA ARG A 100 -2.32 11.64 -6.80
C ARG A 100 -0.86 11.74 -7.22
N ASN A 101 -0.30 10.62 -7.64
CA ASN A 101 1.00 10.59 -8.26
C ASN A 101 0.78 10.85 -9.76
N ASP A 102 1.50 11.82 -10.31
CA ASP A 102 1.47 12.16 -11.73
C ASP A 102 2.91 12.05 -12.24
N SER A 103 3.50 10.86 -12.08
CA SER A 103 4.91 10.66 -12.38
C SER A 103 5.16 10.84 -13.89
N PRO A 104 6.25 11.50 -14.32
CA PRO A 104 6.54 11.68 -15.73
C PRO A 104 6.59 10.35 -16.49
N ALA A 105 6.08 10.37 -17.73
CA ALA A 105 6.03 9.19 -18.60
C ALA A 105 7.42 8.57 -18.82
N GLY A 106 7.46 7.22 -18.93
CA GLY A 106 8.65 6.48 -19.35
C GLY A 106 8.91 5.18 -18.60
N ASN A 107 8.27 4.97 -17.46
CA ASN A 107 8.31 3.70 -16.73
C ASN A 107 7.11 2.82 -17.10
N HIS A 108 7.31 1.51 -16.99
CA HIS A 108 6.30 0.50 -17.26
C HIS A 108 5.75 -0.10 -15.98
N PHE A 109 4.52 -0.63 -16.04
CA PHE A 109 3.88 -1.26 -14.90
C PHE A 109 3.25 -2.62 -15.24
N LEU A 110 2.94 -3.39 -14.21
CA LEU A 110 2.07 -4.55 -14.28
C LEU A 110 1.19 -4.57 -13.03
N ALA A 111 -0.12 -4.66 -13.19
CA ALA A 111 -1.04 -4.84 -12.06
C ALA A 111 -1.70 -6.22 -12.10
N LEU A 112 -1.65 -6.95 -11.00
CA LEU A 112 -2.20 -8.30 -10.90
C LEU A 112 -3.29 -8.37 -9.83
N ARG A 113 -4.45 -8.92 -10.20
CA ARG A 113 -5.51 -9.33 -9.27
C ARG A 113 -5.50 -10.84 -9.16
N LEU A 114 -5.38 -11.35 -7.94
CA LEU A 114 -5.38 -12.79 -7.70
C LEU A 114 -6.75 -13.26 -7.22
N GLU A 115 -7.09 -14.49 -7.54
CA GLU A 115 -8.27 -15.17 -7.04
C GLU A 115 -7.96 -16.64 -6.74
N GLY A 116 -8.24 -17.04 -5.51
CA GLY A 116 -8.13 -18.44 -5.09
C GLY A 116 -9.34 -19.25 -5.55
N ASN A 117 -9.15 -20.57 -5.67
CA ASN A 117 -10.21 -21.48 -6.12
C ASN A 117 -11.39 -21.62 -5.14
N GLY A 118 -11.30 -21.05 -3.93
CA GLY A 118 -12.33 -21.13 -2.88
C GLY A 118 -12.46 -22.50 -2.21
N LYS A 119 -11.54 -23.43 -2.49
CA LYS A 119 -11.52 -24.80 -1.93
C LYS A 119 -10.30 -25.02 -1.06
N THR A 120 -9.12 -24.86 -1.64
CA THR A 120 -7.81 -25.01 -0.95
C THR A 120 -7.17 -23.66 -0.65
N THR A 121 -7.57 -22.62 -1.37
CA THR A 121 -7.15 -21.23 -1.16
C THR A 121 -8.39 -20.35 -0.99
N ASN A 122 -8.35 -19.38 -0.06
CA ASN A 122 -9.43 -18.40 0.10
C ASN A 122 -9.65 -17.61 -1.21
N ARG A 123 -10.89 -17.18 -1.50
CA ARG A 123 -11.24 -16.54 -2.80
C ARG A 123 -10.44 -15.27 -3.08
N ASP A 124 -10.00 -14.57 -2.04
CA ASP A 124 -9.17 -13.39 -2.16
C ASP A 124 -7.68 -13.68 -2.36
N ALA A 125 -7.27 -14.96 -2.40
CA ALA A 125 -5.89 -15.42 -2.50
C ALA A 125 -4.93 -14.80 -1.46
N ILE A 126 -5.43 -14.39 -0.29
CA ILE A 126 -4.60 -13.82 0.77
C ILE A 126 -3.52 -14.83 1.18
N GLY A 127 -2.26 -14.38 1.21
CA GLY A 127 -1.08 -15.20 1.46
C GLY A 127 -0.36 -15.65 0.18
N ALA A 128 -0.96 -15.51 -1.01
CA ALA A 128 -0.30 -15.87 -2.26
C ALA A 128 0.94 -14.98 -2.50
N ARG A 129 2.01 -15.58 -3.01
CA ARG A 129 3.27 -14.90 -3.35
C ARG A 129 3.46 -14.89 -4.86
N VAL A 130 3.68 -13.71 -5.41
CA VAL A 130 3.90 -13.50 -6.84
C VAL A 130 5.35 -13.10 -7.07
N GLU A 131 5.98 -13.75 -8.02
CA GLU A 131 7.30 -13.43 -8.56
C GLU A 131 7.14 -13.03 -10.03
N VAL A 132 7.47 -11.77 -10.34
CA VAL A 132 7.51 -11.25 -11.71
C VAL A 132 8.95 -11.32 -12.18
N VAL A 133 9.18 -12.06 -13.25
CA VAL A 133 10.48 -12.24 -13.88
C VAL A 133 10.51 -11.41 -15.16
N VAL A 134 11.42 -10.44 -15.23
CA VAL A 134 11.58 -9.60 -16.42
C VAL A 134 12.83 -10.01 -17.19
N SER A 135 12.78 -9.83 -18.51
CA SER A 135 13.93 -10.10 -19.37
C SER A 135 15.04 -9.08 -19.05
N SER A 136 16.24 -9.60 -18.78
CA SER A 136 17.43 -8.78 -18.57
C SER A 136 18.11 -8.52 -19.91
N GLN A 137 18.78 -7.36 -20.06
CA GLN A 137 19.61 -7.13 -21.24
C GLN A 137 20.75 -8.16 -21.31
N PRO A 138 21.31 -8.48 -22.50
CA PRO A 138 22.42 -9.44 -22.63
C PRO A 138 23.66 -9.10 -21.79
N SER A 139 23.84 -7.80 -21.46
CA SER A 139 24.92 -7.29 -20.59
C SER A 139 24.67 -7.53 -19.10
N GLU A 140 23.43 -7.83 -18.69
CA GLU A 140 23.05 -8.09 -17.31
C GLU A 140 23.12 -9.58 -17.01
N LYS A 141 24.12 -9.99 -16.22
CA LYS A 141 24.30 -11.40 -15.81
C LYS A 141 23.23 -11.93 -14.85
N ARG A 142 22.32 -11.07 -14.36
CA ARG A 142 21.35 -11.42 -13.32
C ARG A 142 19.93 -11.16 -13.82
N GLN A 143 19.10 -12.21 -13.80
CA GLN A 143 17.67 -12.10 -14.03
C GLN A 143 17.05 -11.18 -12.98
N LEU A 144 16.44 -10.09 -13.43
CA LEU A 144 15.73 -9.16 -12.57
C LEU A 144 14.38 -9.77 -12.19
N LYS A 145 14.11 -9.78 -10.89
CA LYS A 145 12.84 -10.27 -10.37
C LYS A 145 12.32 -9.43 -9.23
N SER A 146 11.01 -9.22 -9.24
CA SER A 146 10.29 -8.53 -8.18
C SER A 146 9.30 -9.48 -7.53
N ILE A 147 9.18 -9.39 -6.21
CA ILE A 147 8.39 -10.34 -5.43
C ILE A 147 7.45 -9.56 -4.52
N LYS A 148 6.16 -9.89 -4.57
CA LYS A 148 5.15 -9.36 -3.65
C LYS A 148 4.28 -10.48 -3.10
N THR A 149 3.77 -10.28 -1.89
CA THR A 149 2.82 -11.18 -1.25
C THR A 149 1.50 -10.43 -1.10
N LEU A 150 0.40 -11.06 -1.49
CA LEU A 150 -0.93 -10.52 -1.25
C LEU A 150 -1.28 -10.66 0.23
N ARG A 151 -1.56 -9.55 0.88
CA ARG A 151 -1.82 -9.47 2.32
C ARG A 151 -3.24 -8.96 2.57
N ALA A 152 -3.74 -9.26 3.77
CA ALA A 152 -4.88 -8.58 4.38
C ALA A 152 -4.44 -8.10 5.77
N GLY A 153 -4.88 -6.91 6.16
CA GLY A 153 -4.42 -6.20 7.35
C GLY A 153 -3.04 -5.56 7.14
N GLU A 154 -2.92 -4.64 6.18
CA GLU A 154 -1.68 -3.86 5.99
C GLU A 154 -1.85 -2.38 6.34
N GLY A 155 -0.84 -1.81 7.00
CA GLY A 155 -0.90 -0.45 7.53
C GLY A 155 -1.66 -0.36 8.86
N TYR A 156 -1.49 0.76 9.56
CA TYR A 156 -2.21 1.03 10.81
C TYR A 156 -3.60 1.56 10.48
N LEU A 157 -4.66 0.86 10.94
CA LEU A 157 -6.07 1.20 10.68
C LEU A 157 -6.40 1.36 9.17
N ALA A 158 -5.71 0.61 8.32
CA ALA A 158 -5.77 0.74 6.87
C ALA A 158 -5.81 -0.62 6.18
N GLN A 159 -6.06 -0.59 4.87
CA GLN A 159 -5.88 -1.73 3.97
C GLN A 159 -5.64 -1.19 2.56
N SER A 160 -4.49 -1.50 1.96
CA SER A 160 -4.23 -1.12 0.55
C SER A 160 -5.01 -2.00 -0.41
N SER A 161 -5.07 -1.57 -1.67
CA SER A 161 -5.73 -2.30 -2.74
C SER A 161 -5.18 -3.72 -2.88
N LYS A 162 -6.04 -4.71 -3.17
CA LYS A 162 -5.59 -6.10 -3.45
C LYS A 162 -4.93 -6.25 -4.83
N TRP A 163 -4.78 -5.16 -5.58
CA TRP A 163 -4.00 -5.14 -6.80
C TRP A 163 -2.52 -5.17 -6.44
N LEU A 164 -1.82 -6.23 -6.85
CA LEU A 164 -0.37 -6.29 -6.75
C LEU A 164 0.23 -5.48 -7.90
N HIS A 165 0.67 -4.27 -7.58
CA HIS A 165 1.32 -3.37 -8.53
C HIS A 165 2.83 -3.61 -8.58
N PHE A 166 3.39 -3.77 -9.78
CA PHE A 166 4.81 -3.92 -10.04
C PHE A 166 5.27 -2.80 -10.98
N GLY A 167 6.14 -1.92 -10.49
CA GLY A 167 6.92 -1.03 -11.35
C GLY A 167 8.03 -1.83 -12.05
N LEU A 168 8.12 -1.70 -13.37
CA LEU A 168 9.06 -2.42 -14.23
C LEU A 168 10.21 -1.52 -14.73
N GLY A 169 10.20 -0.24 -14.36
CA GLY A 169 11.18 0.74 -14.85
C GLY A 169 11.11 0.87 -16.38
N SER A 170 12.26 0.94 -17.05
CA SER A 170 12.33 0.98 -18.52
C SER A 170 12.11 -0.37 -19.20
N THR A 171 11.92 -1.46 -18.45
CA THR A 171 11.82 -2.81 -19.01
C THR A 171 10.40 -3.16 -19.40
N LYS A 172 10.18 -3.43 -20.70
CA LYS A 172 8.86 -3.83 -21.23
C LYS A 172 8.62 -5.34 -21.22
N ALA A 173 9.67 -6.15 -21.27
CA ALA A 173 9.57 -7.58 -21.52
C ALA A 173 9.44 -8.37 -20.21
N ILE A 174 8.24 -8.91 -19.95
CA ILE A 174 7.99 -9.85 -18.86
C ILE A 174 8.18 -11.27 -19.42
N GLU A 175 9.12 -12.03 -18.85
CA GLU A 175 9.35 -13.43 -19.24
C GLU A 175 8.20 -14.30 -18.73
N LYS A 176 7.88 -14.16 -17.45
CA LYS A 176 6.82 -14.92 -16.78
C LYS A 176 6.42 -14.31 -15.44
N VAL A 177 5.22 -14.65 -15.02
CA VAL A 177 4.71 -14.42 -13.66
C VAL A 177 4.54 -15.78 -12.99
N VAL A 178 5.14 -15.96 -11.82
CA VAL A 178 5.03 -17.19 -11.03
C VAL A 178 4.21 -16.90 -9.78
N VAL A 179 3.11 -17.62 -9.59
CA VAL A 179 2.27 -17.50 -8.40
C VAL A 179 2.43 -18.76 -7.56
N ARG A 180 2.90 -18.57 -6.32
CA ARG A 180 2.84 -19.59 -5.27
C ARG A 180 1.58 -19.35 -4.45
N TRP A 181 0.64 -20.26 -4.55
CA TRP A 181 -0.62 -20.21 -3.83
C TRP A 181 -0.47 -20.65 -2.36
N PRO A 182 -1.37 -20.23 -1.45
CA PRO A 182 -1.36 -20.64 -0.04
C PRO A 182 -1.41 -22.15 0.19
N ASP A 183 -2.01 -22.91 -0.72
CA ASP A 183 -2.04 -24.38 -0.65
C ASP A 183 -0.73 -25.06 -1.11
N GLY A 184 0.31 -24.28 -1.42
CA GLY A 184 1.63 -24.75 -1.84
C GLY A 184 1.78 -24.97 -3.34
N ARG A 185 0.70 -24.93 -4.13
CA ARG A 185 0.77 -25.06 -5.59
C ARG A 185 1.52 -23.88 -6.20
N ILE A 186 2.20 -24.14 -7.31
CA ILE A 186 2.93 -23.14 -8.08
C ILE A 186 2.35 -23.14 -9.50
N GLU A 187 1.96 -21.96 -9.97
CA GLU A 187 1.50 -21.75 -11.34
C GLU A 187 2.37 -20.71 -12.04
N GLN A 188 2.58 -20.91 -13.34
CA GLN A 188 3.34 -19.99 -14.19
C GLN A 188 2.42 -19.45 -15.27
N PHE A 189 2.49 -18.14 -15.49
CA PHE A 189 1.75 -17.42 -16.50
C PHE A 189 2.74 -16.74 -17.45
N THR A 190 2.59 -16.99 -18.75
CA THR A 190 3.39 -16.41 -19.83
C THR A 190 2.50 -15.56 -20.74
N GLY A 191 3.10 -14.81 -21.69
CA GLY A 191 2.34 -13.93 -22.59
C GLY A 191 1.78 -12.68 -21.91
N ILE A 192 2.27 -12.34 -20.71
CA ILE A 192 1.91 -11.12 -19.99
C ILE A 192 2.59 -9.92 -20.63
N ILE A 193 1.81 -8.91 -20.98
CA ILE A 193 2.30 -7.68 -21.61
C ILE A 193 2.41 -6.60 -20.52
N SER A 194 3.44 -5.77 -20.59
CA SER A 194 3.59 -4.59 -19.72
C SER A 194 2.53 -3.54 -20.00
N ASP A 195 2.32 -2.65 -19.04
CA ASP A 195 1.34 -1.56 -19.05
C ASP A 195 -0.11 -2.04 -19.05
N ARG A 196 -0.34 -3.22 -18.46
CA ARG A 196 -1.64 -3.91 -18.45
C ARG A 196 -1.98 -4.44 -17.07
N ARG A 197 -3.25 -4.84 -16.94
CA ARG A 197 -3.81 -5.42 -15.73
C ARG A 197 -4.34 -6.82 -16.02
N TYR A 198 -4.06 -7.78 -15.13
CA TYR A 198 -4.50 -9.17 -15.32
C TYR A 198 -5.17 -9.73 -14.07
N ARG A 199 -6.17 -10.59 -14.29
CA ARG A 199 -6.73 -11.50 -13.29
C ARG A 199 -6.07 -12.86 -13.44
N LEU A 200 -5.48 -13.36 -12.36
CA LEU A 200 -4.91 -14.70 -12.27
C LEU A 200 -5.77 -15.53 -11.33
N ILE A 201 -6.44 -16.54 -11.87
CA ILE A 201 -7.31 -17.44 -11.10
C ILE A 201 -6.57 -18.75 -10.88
N GLN A 202 -6.48 -19.18 -9.63
CA GLN A 202 -5.83 -20.45 -9.28
C GLN A 202 -6.43 -21.63 -10.08
N GLY A 203 -5.55 -22.38 -10.74
CA GLY A 203 -5.88 -23.57 -11.53
C GLY A 203 -6.35 -23.26 -12.94
N SER A 204 -6.43 -22.00 -13.35
CA SER A 204 -6.84 -21.63 -14.71
C SER A 204 -5.72 -21.84 -15.73
N GLY A 205 -4.45 -21.67 -15.33
CA GLY A 205 -3.31 -21.71 -16.24
C GLY A 205 -3.24 -20.53 -17.23
N GLU A 206 -4.19 -19.60 -17.18
CA GLU A 206 -4.32 -18.49 -18.12
C GLU A 206 -4.45 -17.16 -17.39
N ALA A 207 -3.75 -16.15 -17.87
CA ALA A 207 -3.89 -14.78 -17.39
C ALA A 207 -4.94 -14.06 -18.21
N ARG A 208 -5.98 -13.54 -17.53
CA ARG A 208 -7.07 -12.80 -18.20
C ARG A 208 -6.82 -11.31 -18.07
N GLU A 209 -6.60 -10.63 -19.18
CA GLU A 209 -6.50 -9.17 -19.17
C GLU A 209 -7.81 -8.56 -18.65
N ILE A 210 -7.69 -7.55 -17.80
CA ILE A 210 -8.82 -6.73 -17.34
C ILE A 210 -8.60 -5.34 -17.91
N ASP A 211 -9.50 -4.93 -18.79
CA ASP A 211 -9.59 -3.53 -19.19
C ASP A 211 -10.39 -2.76 -18.14
N ILE A 212 -9.76 -1.72 -17.57
CA ILE A 212 -10.39 -0.83 -16.60
C ILE A 212 -10.20 0.58 -17.16
N PRO A 213 -11.29 1.32 -17.44
CA PRO A 213 -11.17 2.66 -17.97
C PRO A 213 -10.43 3.55 -16.97
N LYS A 214 -9.63 4.47 -17.51
CA LYS A 214 -9.05 5.55 -16.72
C LYS A 214 -10.18 6.38 -16.12
N ARG A 215 -10.01 6.84 -14.89
CA ARG A 215 -10.94 7.77 -14.26
C ARG A 215 -10.54 9.18 -14.70
N GLU A 216 -11.43 9.85 -15.43
CA GLU A 216 -11.24 11.28 -15.70
C GLU A 216 -11.35 12.05 -14.37
N THR A 217 -10.48 13.03 -14.20
CA THR A 217 -10.48 13.97 -13.07
C THR A 217 -10.27 15.38 -13.58
#